data_AF-A0A0W1L484-F1
#
_entry.id   AF-A0A0W1L484-F1
#
_cell.length_a   1.000
_cell.length_b   1.000
_cell.length_c   1.000
_cell.angle_alpha   90.00
_cell.angle_beta   90.00
_cell.angle_gamma   90.00
#
_symmetry.space_group_name_H-M   'P 1'
#
loop_
_entity.id
_entity.type
_entity.pdbx_description
1 polymer ?
#
loop_
_entity_poly.entity_id
_entity_poly.type
_entity_poly.pdbx_seq_one_letter_code
_entity_poly.pdbx_strand_id
1 'polypeptide(L)' 'MFSIFKSDPTKKLRKEYDAKLEQGMQAQRKGDIKSYAMLSEEAEKIWSEIEALEAKKAK' A
#
# COMPACT_ATOMS: atom_id res chain seq x y z
N MET A 1 13.67 9.09 27.22
CA MET A 1 13.58 7.82 26.46
C MET A 1 12.66 8.03 25.25
N PHE A 2 13.17 8.51 24.11
CA PHE A 2 12.37 8.67 22.86
C PHE A 2 13.27 8.47 21.63
N SER A 3 13.85 7.27 21.49
CA SER A 3 14.62 6.90 20.30
C SER A 3 13.85 5.83 19.53
N ILE A 4 12.76 6.20 18.84
CA ILE A 4 12.03 5.26 17.96
C ILE A 4 11.45 5.88 16.68
N PHE A 5 11.86 7.08 16.28
CA PHE A 5 11.57 7.58 14.93
C PHE A 5 12.62 7.10 13.93
N LYS A 6 12.85 5.79 13.84
CA LYS A 6 13.27 5.21 12.55
C LYS A 6 12.00 5.13 11.71
N SER A 7 11.70 6.23 11.03
CA SER A 7 10.63 6.31 10.05
C SER A 7 10.93 5.30 8.95
N ASP A 8 10.41 4.08 9.09
CA ASP A 8 10.52 3.10 8.01
C ASP A 8 9.70 3.66 6.83
N PRO A 9 10.34 4.04 5.71
CA PRO A 9 9.61 4.63 4.59
C PRO A 9 8.53 3.68 4.07
N THR A 10 8.76 2.37 4.21
CA THR A 10 7.82 1.30 3.89
C THR A 10 6.57 1.28 4.77
N LYS A 11 6.64 1.77 6.03
CA LYS A 11 5.45 1.84 6.90
C LYS A 11 4.39 2.82 6.38
N LYS A 12 4.79 3.90 5.71
CA LYS A 12 3.85 4.84 5.09
C LYS A 12 3.17 4.18 3.89
N LEU A 13 3.96 3.58 3.02
CA LEU A 13 3.45 2.86 1.84
C LEU A 13 2.54 1.69 2.23
N ARG A 14 2.87 0.91 3.26
CA ARG A 14 1.99 -0.17 3.75
C ARG A 14 0.62 0.35 4.19
N LYS A 15 0.57 1.51 4.87
CA LYS A 15 -0.71 2.15 5.22
C LYS A 15 -1.50 2.62 4.00
N GLU A 16 -0.81 3.16 2.99
CA GLU A 16 -1.45 3.57 1.74
C GLU A 16 -1.98 2.36 0.97
N TYR A 17 -1.21 1.27 0.90
CA TYR A 17 -1.63 -0.01 0.34
C TYR A 17 -2.90 -0.53 1.01
N ASP A 18 -2.92 -0.60 2.35
CA ASP A 18 -4.07 -1.05 3.12
C ASP A 18 -5.31 -0.19 2.85
N ALA A 19 -5.13 1.14 2.76
CA ALA A 19 -6.22 2.06 2.42
C ALA A 19 -6.76 1.83 1.00
N LYS A 20 -5.90 1.57 0.01
CA LYS A 20 -6.32 1.26 -1.36
C LYS A 20 -7.07 -0.07 -1.44
N LEU A 21 -6.63 -1.09 -0.70
CA LEU A 21 -7.35 -2.35 -0.60
C LEU A 21 -8.73 -2.18 0.05
N GLU A 22 -8.83 -1.39 1.11
CA GLU A 22 -10.11 -1.10 1.76
C GLU A 22 -11.07 -0.37 0.81
N GLN A 23 -10.57 0.64 0.09
CA GLN A 23 -11.33 1.34 -0.95
C GLN A 23 -11.77 0.37 -2.06
N GLY A 24 -10.88 -0.51 -2.51
CA GLY A 24 -11.17 -1.53 -3.51
C GLY A 24 -12.28 -2.48 -3.05
N MET A 25 -12.21 -2.97 -1.80
CA MET A 25 -13.26 -3.81 -1.22
C MET A 25 -14.59 -3.08 -1.12
N GLN A 26 -14.60 -1.79 -0.77
CA GLN A 26 -15.81 -0.99 -0.74
C GLN A 26 -16.39 -0.79 -2.16
N ALA A 27 -15.54 -0.54 -3.16
CA ALA A 27 -15.94 -0.43 -4.56
C ALA A 27 -16.54 -1.75 -5.07
N GLN A 28 -15.89 -2.88 -4.78
CA GLN A 28 -16.40 -4.22 -5.12
C GLN A 28 -17.76 -4.49 -4.47
N ARG A 29 -17.92 -4.17 -3.18
CA ARG A 29 -19.22 -4.32 -2.47
C ARG A 29 -20.33 -3.45 -3.06
N LYS A 30 -19.98 -2.30 -3.64
CA LYS A 30 -20.92 -1.40 -4.33
C LYS A 30 -21.17 -1.83 -5.78
N GLY A 31 -20.49 -2.86 -6.29
CA GLY A 31 -20.57 -3.30 -7.68
C GLY A 31 -19.80 -2.41 -8.66
N ASP A 32 -18.93 -1.51 -8.17
CA ASP A 32 -18.10 -0.65 -9.01
C ASP A 32 -16.80 -1.38 -9.40
N ILE A 33 -16.92 -2.23 -10.41
CA ILE A 33 -15.83 -3.06 -10.92
C ILE A 33 -14.71 -2.20 -11.51
N LYS A 34 -15.04 -1.07 -12.13
CA LYS A 34 -14.05 -0.16 -12.74
C LYS A 34 -13.15 0.45 -11.67
N SER A 35 -13.76 1.00 -10.62
CA SER A 35 -13.00 1.56 -9.50
C SER A 35 -12.23 0.48 -8.76
N TYR A 36 -12.81 -0.72 -8.57
CA TYR A 36 -12.09 -1.85 -7.98
C TYR A 36 -10.82 -2.20 -8.77
N ALA A 37 -10.92 -2.35 -10.10
CA ALA A 37 -9.77 -2.65 -10.94
C ALA A 37 -8.66 -1.58 -10.84
N MET A 38 -9.03 -0.30 -10.88
CA MET A 38 -8.07 0.80 -10.71
C MET A 38 -7.42 0.81 -9.32
N LEU A 39 -8.21 0.63 -8.25
CA LEU A 39 -7.72 0.65 -6.88
C LEU A 39 -6.82 -0.56 -6.58
N SER A 40 -7.13 -1.72 -7.15
CA SER A 40 -6.27 -2.91 -7.08
C SER A 40 -4.95 -2.70 -7.82
N GLU A 41 -4.97 -2.09 -9.01
CA GLU A 41 -3.75 -1.76 -9.75
C GLU A 41 -2.87 -0.75 -8.98
N GLU A 42 -3.50 0.27 -8.38
CA GLU A 42 -2.79 1.24 -7.52
C GLU A 42 -2.18 0.56 -6.29
N ALA A 43 -2.89 -0.38 -5.65
CA ALA A 43 -2.36 -1.15 -4.54
C ALA A 43 -1.15 -2.00 -4.97
N GLU A 44 -1.20 -2.67 -6.12
CA GLU A 44 -0.06 -3.45 -6.63
C GLU A 44 1.17 -2.58 -6.93
N LYS A 45 0.98 -1.36 -7.43
CA LYS A 45 2.09 -0.40 -7.63
C LYS A 45 2.75 -0.04 -6.30
N ILE A 46 1.96 0.26 -5.28
CA ILE A 46 2.47 0.56 -3.93
C ILE A 46 3.22 -0.65 -3.35
N TRP A 47 2.69 -1.86 -3.55
CA TRP A 47 3.36 -3.09 -3.11
C TRP A 47 4.73 -3.28 -3.77
N SER A 48 4.81 -3.05 -5.09
CA SER A 48 6.07 -3.10 -5.83
C SER A 48 7.10 -2.09 -5.32
N GLU A 49 6.66 -0.89 -4.92
CA GLU A 49 7.53 0.11 -4.29
C GLU A 49 8.03 -0.34 -2.91
N ILE A 50 7.16 -0.97 -2.11
CA ILE A 50 7.52 -1.55 -0.81
C ILE A 50 8.59 -2.63 -1.01
N GLU A 51 8.38 -3.58 -1.91
CA GLU A 51 9.35 -4.64 -2.21
C GLU A 51 10.69 -4.08 -2.67
N ALA A 52 10.68 -3.07 -3.55
CA ALA A 52 11.91 -2.42 -4.02
C ALA A 52 12.67 -1.72 -2.87
N LEU A 53 11.97 -1.09 -1.93
CA LEU A 53 12.58 -0.44 -0.77
C LEU A 53 13.08 -1.47 0.26
N GLU A 54 12.33 -2.55 0.50
CA GLU A 54 12.75 -3.64 1.39
C GLU A 54 13.99 -4.35 0.82
N ALA A 55 14.02 -4.62 -0.49
CA ALA A 55 15.17 -5.18 -1.17
C ALA A 55 16.42 -4.27 -1.11
N LYS A 56 16.24 -2.95 -1.24
CA LYS A 56 17.34 -1.98 -1.06
C LYS A 56 17.86 -1.92 0.38
N LYS A 57 16.99 -2.14 1.37
CA LYS A 57 17.36 -2.11 2.80
C LYS A 57 18.07 -3.38 3.25
N ALA A 58 17.82 -4.50 2.57
CA ALA A 58 18.45 -5.79 2.84
C ALA A 58 19.86 -5.93 2.23
N LYS A 59 20.30 -4.97 1.42
CA LYS A 59 21.61 -4.95 0.76
C LYS A 59 22.55 -3.96 1.45
#